data_AF-A0A7W1VYW5-F1
#
_entry.id   AF-A0A7W1VYW5-F1
#
_cell.length_a   1.000
_cell.length_b   1.000
_cell.length_c   1.000
_cell.angle_alpha   90.00
_cell.angle_beta   90.00
_cell.angle_gamma   90.00
#
_symmetry.space_group_name_H-M   'P 1'
#
loop_
_entity.id
_entity.type
_entity.pdbx_description
1 polymer ?
#
loop_
_entity_poly.entity_id
_entity_poly.type
_entity_poly.pdbx_seq_one_letter_code
_entity_poly.pdbx_strand_id
1 'polypeptide(L)'
;MRALVSIFAALLILISLYQLSFTWFVNSHEKAMKEKAMQQTRRAFPAASAKYAGNPEAQAAYKDSLEDFYSDRLARLLDSTKDTKITWWGQSYQKAKESELLLGLDLQGGINVTLDVALEGLIKGLANNPKDPPLQKAIAEAQRRKLSSDDNFINLFVASYEAQNPDAKLAPLFANTNKNKLSISASNSTVQAFIRDQANAAMRQTFQVLTKRIDKFGVSQPN
;
A
#
# COMPACT_ATOMS: atom_id res chain seq x y z
N MET A 1 -26.77 1.59 31.82
CA MET A 1 -26.44 1.93 30.41
C MET A 1 -25.56 3.17 30.28
N ARG A 2 -25.91 4.33 30.87
CA ARG A 2 -25.10 5.57 30.74
C ARG A 2 -23.64 5.43 31.19
N ALA A 3 -23.37 4.81 32.34
CA ALA A 3 -22.01 4.59 32.84
C ALA A 3 -21.16 3.70 31.92
N LEU A 4 -21.75 2.67 31.31
CA LEU A 4 -21.05 1.78 30.39
C LEU A 4 -20.64 2.53 29.11
N VAL A 5 -21.55 3.32 28.54
CA VAL A 5 -21.28 4.13 27.34
C VAL A 5 -20.18 5.16 27.59
N SER A 6 -20.17 5.82 28.76
CA SER A 6 -19.13 6.78 29.14
C SER A 6 -17.75 6.12 29.30
N ILE A 7 -17.68 4.90 29.84
CA ILE A 7 -16.41 4.15 29.95
C ILE A 7 -15.88 3.76 28.57
N PHE A 8 -16.74 3.25 27.68
CA PHE A 8 -16.35 2.93 26.31
C PHE A 8 -15.88 4.17 25.53
N ALA A 9 -16.57 5.30 25.66
CA ALA A 9 -16.16 6.55 25.04
C ALA A 9 -14.79 7.03 25.55
N ALA A 10 -14.55 6.95 26.86
CA ALA A 10 -13.27 7.32 27.46
C ALA A 10 -12.12 6.41 26.96
N LEU A 11 -12.36 5.10 26.86
CA LEU A 11 -11.39 4.16 26.29
C LEU A 11 -11.09 4.47 24.82
N LEU A 12 -12.11 4.79 24.02
CA LEU A 12 -11.93 5.15 22.61
C LEU A 12 -11.09 6.43 22.49
N ILE A 13 -11.38 7.46 23.28
CA ILE A 13 -10.59 8.70 23.31
C ILE A 13 -9.12 8.41 23.65
N LEU A 14 -8.86 7.57 24.67
CA LEU A 14 -7.50 7.19 25.04
C LEU A 14 -6.76 6.45 23.92
N ILE A 15 -7.44 5.52 23.24
CA ILE A 15 -6.88 4.80 22.09
C ILE A 15 -6.57 5.77 20.94
N SER A 16 -7.47 6.72 20.66
CA SER A 16 -7.24 7.74 19.64
C SER A 16 -6.05 8.64 19.96
N LEU A 17 -5.90 9.06 21.22
CA LEU A 17 -4.74 9.85 21.65
C LEU A 17 -3.44 9.05 21.53
N TYR A 18 -3.47 7.75 21.86
CA TYR A 18 -2.33 6.87 21.67
C TYR A 18 -1.94 6.75 20.18
N GLN A 19 -2.90 6.57 19.27
CA GLN A 19 -2.64 6.53 17.83
C GLN A 19 -2.09 7.87 17.29
N LEU A 20 -2.68 8.99 17.69
CA LEU A 20 -2.24 10.32 17.28
C LEU A 20 -0.82 10.63 17.78
N SER A 21 -0.44 10.08 18.94
CA SER A 21 0.89 10.27 19.49
C SER A 21 1.98 9.75 18.54
N PHE A 22 1.78 8.62 17.86
CA PHE A 22 2.73 8.09 16.88
C PHE A 22 2.96 9.05 15.72
N THR A 23 1.89 9.64 15.18
CA THR A 23 1.96 10.68 14.14
C THR A 23 2.79 11.86 14.59
N TRP A 24 2.62 12.29 15.84
CA TRP A 24 3.43 13.38 16.38
C TRP A 24 4.92 13.01 16.47
N PHE A 25 5.26 11.84 17.01
CA PHE A 25 6.65 11.38 17.13
C PHE A 25 7.32 11.22 15.77
N VAL A 26 6.64 10.59 14.82
CA VAL A 26 7.16 10.39 13.47
C VAL A 26 7.40 11.71 12.75
N ASN A 27 6.41 12.61 12.74
CA ASN A 27 6.56 13.91 12.10
C ASN A 27 7.69 14.74 12.74
N SER A 28 7.85 14.64 14.06
CA SER A 28 8.95 15.28 14.78
C SER A 28 10.32 14.73 14.32
N HIS A 29 10.48 13.40 14.26
CA HIS A 29 11.71 12.76 13.78
C HIS A 29 12.02 13.11 12.32
N GLU A 30 11.03 13.03 11.44
CA GLU A 30 11.19 13.36 10.02
C GLU A 30 11.53 14.83 9.82
N LYS A 31 10.95 15.75 10.60
CA LYS A 31 11.31 17.17 10.58
C LYS A 31 12.78 17.36 10.94
N ALA A 32 13.27 16.69 11.99
CA ALA A 32 14.68 16.74 12.36
C ALA A 32 15.60 16.20 11.26
N MET A 33 15.20 15.12 10.56
CA MET A 33 15.99 14.58 9.44
C MET A 33 15.98 15.50 8.21
N LYS A 34 14.84 16.13 7.91
CA LYS A 34 14.71 17.16 6.85
C LYS A 34 15.64 18.34 7.12
N GLU A 35 15.67 18.84 8.36
CA GLU A 35 16.57 19.93 8.75
C GLU A 35 18.04 19.53 8.61
N LYS A 36 18.42 18.31 9.03
CA LYS A 36 19.78 17.78 8.83
C LYS A 36 20.15 17.65 7.36
N ALA A 37 19.28 17.09 6.53
CA ALA A 37 19.49 16.95 5.09
C ALA A 37 19.68 18.33 4.44
N MET A 38 18.82 19.31 4.78
CA MET A 38 18.90 20.67 4.26
C MET A 38 20.21 21.36 4.67
N GLN A 39 20.64 21.23 5.93
CA GLN A 39 21.92 21.78 6.38
C GLN A 39 23.11 21.15 5.65
N GLN A 40 23.07 19.84 5.40
CA GLN A 40 24.13 19.14 4.66
C GLN A 40 24.17 19.58 3.19
N THR A 41 23.02 19.72 2.52
CA THR A 41 22.95 20.23 1.15
C THR A 41 23.48 21.67 1.07
N ARG A 42 23.08 22.55 1.99
CA ARG A 42 23.57 23.94 2.04
C ARG A 42 25.06 24.07 2.32
N ARG A 43 25.67 23.11 3.02
CA ARG A 43 27.13 23.06 3.26
C ARG A 43 27.88 22.52 2.06
N ALA A 44 27.33 21.53 1.38
CA ALA A 44 27.94 20.90 0.22
C ALA A 44 27.85 21.79 -1.03
N PHE A 45 26.81 22.61 -1.13
CA PHE A 45 26.51 23.38 -2.33
C PHE A 45 26.22 24.86 -2.05
N PRO A 46 26.80 25.80 -2.82
CA PRO A 46 26.44 27.20 -2.74
C PRO A 46 25.02 27.44 -3.26
N ALA A 47 24.41 28.55 -2.83
CA ALA A 47 23.10 28.97 -3.31
C ALA A 47 23.09 29.19 -4.83
N ALA A 48 21.98 28.87 -5.49
CA ALA A 48 21.83 29.01 -6.93
C ALA A 48 22.13 30.42 -7.45
N SER A 49 21.68 31.44 -6.72
CA SER A 49 21.95 32.85 -7.02
C SER A 49 23.43 33.22 -6.93
N ALA A 50 24.19 32.55 -6.07
CA ALA A 50 25.64 32.77 -5.93
C ALA A 50 26.44 32.04 -7.01
N LYS A 51 25.99 30.86 -7.44
CA LYS A 51 26.65 30.05 -8.47
C LYS A 51 26.35 30.53 -9.89
N TYR A 52 25.12 30.94 -10.16
CA TYR A 52 24.63 31.36 -11.48
C TYR A 52 23.99 32.75 -11.42
N ALA A 53 24.77 33.77 -11.06
CA ALA A 53 24.29 35.14 -10.97
C ALA A 53 23.77 35.64 -12.34
N GLY A 54 22.59 36.26 -12.36
CA GLY A 54 22.02 36.88 -13.57
C GLY A 54 21.46 35.91 -14.63
N ASN A 55 21.49 34.59 -14.41
CA ASN A 55 20.90 33.60 -15.31
C ASN A 55 19.76 32.80 -14.61
N PRO A 56 18.49 33.20 -14.78
CA PRO A 56 17.35 32.54 -14.14
C PRO A 56 17.17 31.07 -14.53
N GLU A 57 17.46 30.71 -15.77
CA GLU A 57 17.30 29.35 -16.30
C GLU A 57 18.32 28.40 -15.68
N ALA A 58 19.59 28.82 -15.62
CA ALA A 58 20.64 28.06 -14.96
C ALA A 58 20.43 27.95 -13.44
N GLN A 59 19.85 28.97 -12.81
CA GLN A 59 19.45 28.91 -11.39
C GLN A 59 18.34 27.89 -11.15
N ALA A 60 17.34 27.82 -12.05
CA ALA A 60 16.24 26.87 -11.95
C ALA A 60 16.74 25.42 -12.10
N ALA A 61 17.51 25.14 -13.16
CA ALA A 61 18.10 23.81 -13.38
C ALA A 61 18.98 23.36 -12.22
N TYR A 62 19.80 24.27 -11.66
CA TYR A 62 20.63 23.94 -10.52
C TYR A 62 19.86 23.73 -9.22
N LYS A 63 18.75 24.45 -9.00
CA LYS A 63 17.85 24.18 -7.87
C LYS A 63 17.28 22.78 -7.95
N ASP A 64 16.89 22.33 -9.14
CA ASP A 64 16.34 20.99 -9.37
C ASP A 64 17.37 19.91 -8.97
N SER A 65 18.62 20.04 -9.44
CA SER A 65 19.69 19.12 -9.03
C SER A 65 20.01 19.17 -7.51
N LEU A 66 19.80 20.32 -6.85
CA LEU A 66 19.94 20.42 -5.39
C LEU A 66 18.78 19.76 -4.65
N GLU A 67 17.57 19.81 -5.20
CA GLU A 67 16.40 19.12 -4.67
C GLU A 67 16.56 17.60 -4.77
N ASP A 68 17.11 17.10 -5.89
CA ASP A 68 17.46 15.69 -6.05
C ASP A 68 18.48 15.26 -4.98
N PHE A 69 19.60 15.98 -4.86
CA PHE A 69 20.61 15.66 -3.85
C PHE A 69 20.06 15.71 -2.41
N TYR A 70 19.20 16.70 -2.13
CA TYR A 70 18.52 16.81 -0.84
C TYR A 70 17.61 15.60 -0.56
N SER A 71 16.81 15.21 -1.54
CA SER A 71 15.87 14.09 -1.44
C SER A 71 16.61 12.77 -1.22
N ASP A 72 17.69 12.56 -1.96
CA ASP A 72 18.60 11.43 -1.82
C ASP A 72 19.24 11.36 -0.43
N ARG A 73 19.69 12.52 0.07
CA ARG A 73 20.28 12.60 1.41
C ARG A 73 19.25 12.32 2.50
N LEU A 74 18.04 12.87 2.36
CA LEU A 74 16.95 12.63 3.29
C LEU A 74 16.59 11.14 3.33
N ALA A 75 16.47 10.49 2.18
CA ALA A 75 16.17 9.07 2.09
C ALA A 75 17.20 8.22 2.85
N ARG A 76 18.50 8.47 2.64
CA ARG A 76 19.58 7.77 3.36
C ARG A 76 19.56 8.02 4.87
N LEU A 77 19.24 9.24 5.31
CA LEU A 77 19.13 9.57 6.75
C LEU A 77 17.95 8.86 7.41
N LEU A 78 16.79 8.85 6.75
CA LEU A 78 15.61 8.14 7.24
C LEU A 78 15.86 6.63 7.30
N ASP A 79 16.51 6.07 6.28
CA ASP A 79 16.89 4.66 6.23
C ASP A 79 17.85 4.28 7.37
N SER A 80 18.91 5.08 7.57
CA SER A 80 19.91 4.86 8.62
C SER A 80 19.35 5.03 10.04
N THR A 81 18.21 5.71 10.19
CA THR A 81 17.59 5.99 11.50
C THR A 81 16.36 5.14 11.80
N LYS A 82 16.06 4.13 10.97
CA LYS A 82 14.92 3.20 11.14
C LYS A 82 14.83 2.59 12.55
N ASP A 83 15.97 2.15 13.09
CA ASP A 83 16.05 1.50 14.40
C ASP A 83 16.19 2.48 15.57
N THR A 84 16.24 3.79 15.29
CA THR A 84 16.37 4.80 16.34
C THR A 84 15.09 4.87 17.16
N LYS A 85 15.21 4.82 18.49
CA LYS A 85 14.07 4.94 19.40
C LYS A 85 13.59 6.39 19.44
N ILE A 86 12.38 6.63 18.95
CA ILE A 86 11.81 7.99 18.85
C ILE A 86 10.70 8.27 19.86
N THR A 87 10.12 7.22 20.45
CA THR A 87 9.11 7.37 21.50
C THR A 87 9.72 7.20 22.89
N TRP A 88 9.10 7.79 23.91
CA TRP A 88 9.56 7.71 25.30
C TRP A 88 9.41 6.32 25.91
N TRP A 89 8.56 5.46 25.34
CA TRP A 89 8.43 4.05 25.69
C TRP A 89 9.31 3.12 24.83
N GLY A 90 10.20 3.68 24.00
CA GLY A 90 11.28 2.94 23.34
C GLY A 90 10.94 2.27 22.01
N GLN A 91 9.87 2.69 21.32
CA GLN A 91 9.58 2.23 19.96
C GLN A 91 10.52 2.88 18.94
N SER A 92 10.94 2.08 17.95
CA SER A 92 11.79 2.55 16.86
C SER A 92 11.03 3.44 15.87
N TYR A 93 11.73 4.26 15.10
CA TYR A 93 11.14 5.06 14.03
C TYR A 93 10.36 4.17 13.06
N GLN A 94 10.93 3.04 12.64
CA GLN A 94 10.23 2.12 11.75
C GLN A 94 8.92 1.61 12.37
N LYS A 95 8.94 1.17 13.63
CA LYS A 95 7.74 0.66 14.30
C LYS A 95 6.70 1.75 14.55
N ALA A 96 7.16 2.94 14.92
CA ALA A 96 6.31 4.11 15.07
C ALA A 96 5.74 4.59 13.73
N LYS A 97 6.45 4.42 12.60
CA LYS A 97 5.96 4.73 11.25
C LYS A 97 4.93 3.72 10.75
N GLU A 98 5.12 2.44 11.06
CA GLU A 98 4.11 1.39 10.83
C GLU A 98 2.82 1.63 11.66
N SER A 99 2.95 2.29 12.82
CA SER A 99 1.86 2.57 13.76
C SER A 99 1.30 3.99 13.67
N GLU A 100 2.04 4.92 13.06
CA GLU A 100 1.57 6.25 12.69
C GLU A 100 0.31 6.02 11.89
N LEU A 101 -0.78 6.59 12.40
CA LEU A 101 -2.15 6.51 11.88
C LEU A 101 -2.13 5.99 10.45
N LEU A 102 -2.77 4.84 10.24
CA LEU A 102 -3.19 4.27 8.96
C LEU A 102 -3.95 5.32 8.12
N LEU A 103 -3.33 6.42 7.73
CA LEU A 103 -3.74 7.37 6.71
C LEU A 103 -3.73 6.69 5.33
N GLY A 104 -3.25 5.44 5.27
CA GLY A 104 -3.61 4.48 4.25
C GLY A 104 -5.06 4.00 4.29
N LEU A 105 -5.92 4.45 5.22
CA LEU A 105 -7.38 4.23 5.18
C LEU A 105 -8.05 5.09 4.09
N ASP A 106 -7.53 6.28 3.81
CA ASP A 106 -8.02 7.11 2.68
C ASP A 106 -7.61 6.52 1.33
N LEU A 107 -6.44 5.87 1.29
CA LEU A 107 -6.02 5.00 0.18
C LEU A 107 -6.52 3.56 0.29
N GLN A 108 -7.32 3.19 1.30
CA GLN A 108 -8.01 1.89 1.36
C GLN A 108 -9.49 2.06 1.01
N GLY A 109 -10.16 3.17 1.37
CA GLY A 109 -11.58 3.36 1.08
C GLY A 109 -11.87 3.50 -0.43
N GLY A 110 -11.11 4.36 -1.13
CA GLY A 110 -11.26 4.58 -2.58
C GLY A 110 -10.67 3.46 -3.46
N ILE A 111 -9.66 2.76 -2.94
CA ILE A 111 -9.03 1.63 -3.61
C ILE A 111 -9.73 0.31 -3.31
N ASN A 112 -10.41 0.10 -2.17
CA ASN A 112 -11.13 -1.14 -1.86
C ASN A 112 -12.33 -1.33 -2.80
N VAL A 113 -13.13 -0.27 -3.06
CA VAL A 113 -14.25 -0.39 -4.03
C VAL A 113 -13.75 -0.62 -5.47
N THR A 114 -12.67 0.06 -5.89
CA THR A 114 -12.11 -0.12 -7.24
C THR A 114 -11.35 -1.45 -7.38
N LEU A 115 -10.65 -1.91 -6.33
CA LEU A 115 -9.98 -3.21 -6.30
C LEU A 115 -10.98 -4.35 -6.32
N ASP A 116 -12.10 -4.26 -5.59
CA ASP A 116 -13.05 -5.37 -5.54
C ASP A 116 -13.64 -5.67 -6.94
N VAL A 117 -13.96 -4.63 -7.72
CA VAL A 117 -14.37 -4.78 -9.13
C VAL A 117 -13.23 -5.33 -10.00
N ALA A 118 -12.00 -4.88 -9.78
CA ALA A 118 -10.83 -5.41 -10.49
C ALA A 118 -10.53 -6.89 -10.12
N LEU A 119 -10.77 -7.28 -8.87
CA LEU A 119 -10.57 -8.62 -8.34
C LEU A 119 -11.63 -9.59 -8.86
N GLU A 120 -12.88 -9.15 -9.04
CA GLU A 120 -13.88 -9.91 -9.79
C GLU A 120 -13.36 -10.22 -11.20
N GLY A 121 -12.93 -9.19 -11.94
CA GLY A 121 -12.41 -9.34 -13.30
C GLY A 121 -11.20 -10.26 -13.37
N LEU A 122 -10.30 -10.15 -12.38
CA LEU A 122 -9.15 -11.03 -12.24
C LEU A 122 -9.57 -12.49 -12.02
N ILE A 123 -10.46 -12.77 -11.06
CA ILE A 123 -10.90 -14.13 -10.76
C ILE A 123 -11.56 -14.75 -12.01
N LYS A 124 -12.40 -13.99 -12.72
CA LYS A 124 -12.98 -14.43 -14.00
C LYS A 124 -11.91 -14.69 -15.06
N GLY A 125 -10.88 -13.85 -15.15
CA GLY A 125 -9.79 -14.00 -16.12
C GLY A 125 -8.84 -15.16 -15.82
N LEU A 126 -8.67 -15.52 -14.54
CA LEU A 126 -7.87 -16.67 -14.11
C LEU A 126 -8.63 -18.00 -14.27
N ALA A 127 -9.96 -17.97 -14.26
CA ALA A 127 -10.77 -19.17 -14.39
C ALA A 127 -10.67 -19.77 -15.80
N ASN A 128 -10.65 -21.11 -15.85
CA ASN A 128 -10.67 -21.87 -17.09
C ASN A 128 -11.98 -21.68 -17.87
N ASN A 129 -13.10 -21.57 -17.14
CA ASN A 129 -14.41 -21.26 -17.68
C ASN A 129 -15.05 -20.10 -16.90
N PRO A 130 -14.94 -18.85 -17.38
CA PRO A 130 -15.53 -17.70 -16.71
C PRO A 130 -17.06 -17.76 -16.62
N LYS A 131 -17.74 -18.58 -17.44
CA LYS A 131 -19.21 -18.69 -17.45
C LYS A 131 -19.74 -19.82 -16.56
N ASP A 132 -18.86 -20.47 -15.79
CA ASP A 132 -19.24 -21.54 -14.88
C ASP A 132 -20.26 -21.06 -13.83
N PRO A 133 -21.46 -21.67 -13.70
CA PRO A 133 -22.49 -21.18 -12.79
C PRO A 133 -22.08 -21.21 -11.31
N PRO A 134 -21.45 -22.27 -10.77
CA PRO A 134 -20.87 -22.25 -9.41
C PRO A 134 -19.88 -21.10 -9.18
N LEU A 135 -18.99 -20.83 -10.14
CA LEU A 135 -18.04 -19.71 -10.06
C LEU A 135 -18.76 -18.36 -10.00
N GLN A 136 -19.71 -18.10 -10.91
CA GLN A 136 -20.44 -16.84 -10.96
C GLN A 136 -21.26 -16.60 -9.69
N LYS A 137 -21.91 -17.63 -9.16
CA LYS A 137 -22.66 -17.53 -7.89
C LYS A 137 -21.73 -17.22 -6.71
N ALA A 138 -20.55 -17.83 -6.65
CA ALA A 138 -19.56 -17.53 -5.60
C ALA A 138 -19.05 -16.08 -5.67
N ILE A 139 -18.79 -15.57 -6.87
CA ILE A 139 -18.39 -14.17 -7.08
C ILE A 139 -19.52 -13.21 -6.64
N ALA A 140 -20.76 -13.47 -7.08
CA ALA A 140 -21.90 -12.62 -6.75
C ALA A 140 -22.19 -12.59 -5.24
N GLU A 141 -22.09 -13.75 -4.58
CA GLU A 141 -22.26 -13.82 -3.12
C GLU A 141 -21.12 -13.12 -2.37
N ALA A 142 -19.88 -13.22 -2.87
CA ALA A 142 -18.76 -12.49 -2.29
C ALA A 142 -18.96 -10.96 -2.39
N GLN A 143 -19.44 -10.47 -3.53
CA GLN A 143 -19.80 -9.05 -3.71
C GLN A 143 -20.88 -8.62 -2.72
N ARG A 144 -21.93 -9.42 -2.57
CA ARG A 144 -23.01 -9.13 -1.61
C ARG A 144 -22.48 -9.05 -0.18
N ARG A 145 -21.62 -10.00 0.23
CA ARG A 145 -21.02 -10.03 1.58
C ARG A 145 -20.06 -8.88 1.82
N LYS A 146 -19.35 -8.43 0.79
CA LYS A 146 -18.40 -7.32 0.86
C LYS A 146 -19.07 -5.99 1.24
N LEU A 147 -20.35 -5.81 0.91
CA LEU A 147 -21.13 -4.62 1.32
C LEU A 147 -21.30 -4.49 2.85
N SER A 148 -21.18 -5.59 3.58
CA SER A 148 -21.37 -5.64 5.04
C SER A 148 -20.17 -6.20 5.79
N SER A 149 -19.04 -6.43 5.11
CA SER A 149 -17.86 -7.08 5.66
C SER A 149 -16.58 -6.40 5.21
N ASP A 150 -15.68 -6.14 6.16
CA ASP A 150 -14.34 -5.61 5.88
C ASP A 150 -13.35 -6.69 5.40
N ASP A 151 -13.77 -7.96 5.33
CA ASP A 151 -12.89 -9.06 4.91
C ASP A 151 -12.46 -8.93 3.44
N ASN A 152 -11.32 -9.53 3.11
CA ASN A 152 -10.74 -9.48 1.78
C ASN A 152 -11.67 -10.18 0.76
N PHE A 153 -11.85 -9.59 -0.43
CA PHE A 153 -12.74 -10.14 -1.45
C PHE A 153 -12.39 -11.58 -1.87
N ILE A 154 -11.10 -11.93 -1.94
CA ILE A 154 -10.67 -13.29 -2.28
C ILE A 154 -11.04 -14.26 -1.15
N ASN A 155 -11.03 -13.82 0.12
CA ASN A 155 -11.48 -14.63 1.26
C ASN A 155 -12.98 -14.88 1.15
N LEU A 156 -13.75 -13.82 0.94
CA LEU A 156 -15.20 -13.88 0.77
C LEU A 156 -15.59 -14.76 -0.42
N PHE A 157 -14.83 -14.72 -1.52
CA PHE A 157 -15.02 -15.58 -2.68
C PHE A 157 -14.81 -17.07 -2.34
N VAL A 158 -13.67 -17.41 -1.75
CA VAL A 158 -13.36 -18.81 -1.40
C VAL A 158 -14.38 -19.34 -0.40
N ALA A 159 -14.69 -18.57 0.65
CA ALA A 159 -15.68 -18.94 1.65
C ALA A 159 -17.09 -19.09 1.04
N SER A 160 -17.47 -18.21 0.11
CA SER A 160 -18.75 -18.31 -0.61
C SER A 160 -18.81 -19.56 -1.47
N TYR A 161 -17.72 -19.92 -2.15
CA TYR A 161 -17.65 -21.11 -2.98
C TYR A 161 -17.73 -22.39 -2.15
N GLU A 162 -16.98 -22.47 -1.05
CA GLU A 162 -16.98 -23.62 -0.14
C GLU A 162 -18.34 -23.79 0.55
N ALA A 163 -18.99 -22.69 0.95
CA ALA A 163 -20.33 -22.75 1.53
C ALA A 163 -21.38 -23.26 0.53
N GLN A 164 -21.21 -22.97 -0.76
CA GLN A 164 -22.10 -23.45 -1.83
C GLN A 164 -21.79 -24.87 -2.26
N ASN A 165 -20.53 -25.32 -2.12
CA ASN A 165 -20.06 -26.61 -2.59
C ASN A 165 -19.13 -27.25 -1.54
N PRO A 166 -19.67 -27.80 -0.44
CA PRO A 166 -18.88 -28.30 0.69
C PRO A 166 -17.84 -29.36 0.32
N ASP A 167 -18.15 -30.18 -0.69
CA ASP A 167 -17.30 -31.29 -1.14
C ASP A 167 -16.44 -30.96 -2.38
N ALA A 168 -16.60 -29.76 -2.97
CA ALA A 168 -15.92 -29.41 -4.21
C ALA A 168 -14.57 -28.72 -3.97
N LYS A 169 -13.61 -29.02 -4.84
CA LYS A 169 -12.32 -28.31 -4.89
C LYS A 169 -12.41 -27.13 -5.85
N LEU A 170 -11.76 -26.03 -5.48
CA LEU A 170 -11.59 -24.86 -6.35
C LEU A 170 -10.57 -25.13 -7.47
N ALA A 171 -9.60 -26.01 -7.25
CA ALA A 171 -8.47 -26.21 -8.16
C ALA A 171 -8.87 -26.50 -9.62
N PRO A 172 -9.88 -27.35 -9.92
CA PRO A 172 -10.37 -27.58 -11.28
C PRO A 172 -10.78 -26.31 -12.05
N LEU A 173 -11.25 -25.28 -11.34
CA LEU A 173 -11.68 -24.03 -11.98
C LEU A 173 -10.49 -23.16 -12.43
N PHE A 174 -9.30 -23.33 -11.85
CA PHE A 174 -8.15 -22.42 -12.04
C PHE A 174 -6.87 -23.12 -12.52
N ALA A 175 -6.74 -24.43 -12.31
CA ALA A 175 -5.56 -25.20 -12.69
C ALA A 175 -5.47 -25.33 -14.20
N ASN A 176 -4.37 -24.87 -14.78
CA ASN A 176 -4.16 -24.89 -16.22
C ASN A 176 -2.68 -25.08 -16.54
N THR A 177 -2.28 -26.27 -16.93
CA THR A 177 -0.88 -26.64 -17.19
C THR A 177 -0.20 -25.77 -18.25
N ASN A 178 -0.96 -25.15 -19.16
CA ASN A 178 -0.43 -24.26 -20.19
C ASN A 178 -0.28 -22.80 -19.74
N LYS A 179 -0.99 -22.38 -18.69
CA LYS A 179 -1.03 -20.98 -18.21
C LYS A 179 -0.41 -20.79 -16.82
N ASN A 180 -0.40 -21.83 -15.99
CA ASN A 180 0.06 -21.79 -14.62
C ASN A 180 0.55 -23.17 -14.15
N LYS A 181 1.17 -23.21 -12.96
CA LYS A 181 1.70 -24.44 -12.34
C LYS A 181 0.78 -24.98 -11.24
N LEU A 182 -0.49 -24.58 -11.21
CA LEU A 182 -1.43 -25.01 -10.18
C LEU A 182 -1.88 -26.45 -10.46
N SER A 183 -1.71 -27.34 -9.49
CA SER A 183 -2.16 -28.73 -9.61
C SER A 183 -3.69 -28.81 -9.61
N ILE A 184 -4.25 -29.72 -10.43
CA ILE A 184 -5.70 -30.00 -10.46
C ILE A 184 -6.23 -30.53 -9.11
N SER A 185 -5.36 -31.15 -8.31
CA SER A 185 -5.67 -31.70 -6.99
C SER A 185 -5.32 -30.75 -5.84
N ALA A 186 -4.96 -29.50 -6.13
CA ALA A 186 -4.54 -28.55 -5.10
C ALA A 186 -5.66 -28.26 -4.09
N SER A 187 -5.26 -27.97 -2.85
CA SER A 187 -6.19 -27.57 -1.79
C SER A 187 -6.80 -26.19 -2.09
N ASN A 188 -7.99 -25.92 -1.56
CA ASN A 188 -8.64 -24.61 -1.72
C ASN A 188 -7.78 -23.47 -1.17
N SER A 189 -7.05 -23.68 -0.07
CA SER A 189 -6.07 -22.72 0.46
C SER A 189 -4.90 -22.46 -0.51
N THR A 190 -4.45 -23.49 -1.24
CA THR A 190 -3.41 -23.32 -2.28
C THR A 190 -3.94 -22.49 -3.45
N VAL A 191 -5.19 -22.74 -3.87
CA VAL A 191 -5.83 -21.94 -4.93
C VAL A 191 -6.04 -20.50 -4.47
N GLN A 192 -6.45 -20.29 -3.22
CA GLN A 192 -6.60 -18.97 -2.62
C GLN A 192 -5.28 -18.19 -2.64
N ALA A 193 -4.18 -18.82 -2.19
CA ALA A 193 -2.85 -18.22 -2.24
C ALA A 193 -2.43 -17.87 -3.67
N PHE A 194 -2.66 -18.79 -4.62
CA PHE A 194 -2.39 -18.54 -6.04
C PHE A 194 -3.16 -17.31 -6.56
N ILE A 195 -4.45 -17.19 -6.29
CA ILE A 195 -5.26 -16.03 -6.71
C ILE A 195 -4.72 -14.73 -6.08
N ARG A 196 -4.34 -14.75 -4.80
CA ARG A 196 -3.73 -13.59 -4.12
C ARG A 196 -2.41 -13.18 -4.78
N ASP A 197 -1.55 -14.14 -5.12
CA ASP A 197 -0.27 -13.84 -5.78
C ASP A 197 -0.47 -13.21 -7.16
N GLN A 198 -1.44 -13.70 -7.93
CA GLN A 198 -1.81 -13.12 -9.21
C GLN A 198 -2.38 -11.70 -9.06
N ALA A 199 -3.20 -11.46 -8.02
CA ALA A 199 -3.70 -10.13 -7.70
C ALA A 199 -2.57 -9.15 -7.39
N ASN A 200 -1.65 -9.55 -6.52
CA ASN A 200 -0.48 -8.75 -6.17
C ASN A 200 0.42 -8.47 -7.37
N ALA A 201 0.61 -9.44 -8.26
CA ALA A 201 1.37 -9.28 -9.49
C ALA A 201 0.70 -8.28 -10.45
N ALA A 202 -0.61 -8.39 -10.66
CA ALA A 202 -1.38 -7.48 -11.50
C ALA A 202 -1.33 -6.03 -10.95
N MET A 203 -1.43 -5.86 -9.63
CA MET A 203 -1.28 -4.55 -9.00
C MET A 203 0.12 -3.94 -9.21
N ARG A 204 1.19 -4.73 -9.01
CA ARG A 204 2.57 -4.27 -9.29
C ARG A 204 2.74 -3.85 -10.74
N GLN A 205 2.18 -4.61 -11.68
CA GLN A 205 2.25 -4.29 -13.09
C GLN A 205 1.53 -2.97 -13.41
N THR A 206 0.34 -2.77 -12.85
CA THR A 206 -0.41 -1.52 -13.00
C THR A 206 0.38 -0.34 -12.42
N PHE A 207 0.97 -0.50 -11.23
CA PHE A 207 1.83 0.52 -10.63
C PHE A 207 3.01 0.87 -11.55
N GLN A 208 3.72 -0.12 -12.07
CA GLN A 208 4.84 0.11 -13.00
C GLN A 208 4.40 0.84 -14.29
N VAL A 209 3.23 0.52 -14.84
CA VAL A 209 2.70 1.20 -16.02
C VAL A 209 2.36 2.66 -15.69
N LEU A 210 1.77 2.91 -14.53
CA LEU A 210 1.46 4.26 -14.07
C LEU A 210 2.75 5.06 -13.83
N THR A 211 3.75 4.49 -13.14
CA THR A 211 5.07 5.10 -12.95
C THR A 211 5.72 5.43 -14.30
N LYS A 212 5.78 4.47 -15.23
CA LYS A 212 6.34 4.70 -16.58
C LYS A 212 5.60 5.78 -17.36
N ARG A 213 4.29 5.93 -17.18
CA ARG A 213 3.52 7.02 -17.81
C ARG A 213 3.86 8.35 -17.17
N ILE A 214 3.97 8.42 -15.85
CA ILE A 214 4.44 9.61 -15.11
C ILE A 214 5.84 10.01 -15.60
N ASP A 215 6.77 9.07 -15.71
CA ASP A 215 8.13 9.29 -16.21
C ASP A 215 8.13 9.84 -17.65
N LYS A 216 7.20 9.34 -18.49
CA LYS A 216 7.02 9.73 -19.90
C LYS A 216 6.31 11.08 -20.08
N PHE A 217 5.59 11.57 -19.06
CA PHE A 217 4.98 12.91 -19.05
C PHE A 217 5.90 14.01 -18.49
N GLY A 218 7.18 13.71 -18.23
CA GLY A 218 8.22 14.73 -18.10
C GLY A 218 8.73 15.00 -16.69
N VAL A 219 9.04 13.94 -15.92
CA VAL A 219 9.89 14.03 -14.71
C VAL A 219 11.00 12.98 -14.75
N SER A 220 11.60 12.80 -15.93
CA SER A 220 12.89 12.12 -16.05
C SER A 220 13.99 13.18 -16.19
N GLN A 221 14.54 13.64 -15.06
CA GLN A 221 15.92 14.12 -15.06
C GLN A 221 16.85 12.90 -15.26
N PRO A 222 17.76 12.91 -16.23
CA PRO A 222 18.74 11.85 -16.38
C PRO A 222 19.83 11.94 -15.29
N ASN A 223 19.97 10.83 -14.53
CA ASN A 223 21.07 10.38 -13.66
C ASN A 223 21.92 11.40 -12.88
#